data_AF-A0A7V6HAL6-F1
#
_entry.id   AF-A0A7V6HAL6-F1
#
_cell.length_a   1.000
_cell.length_b   1.000
_cell.length_c   1.000
_cell.angle_alpha   90.00
_cell.angle_beta   90.00
_cell.angle_gamma   90.00
#
_symmetry.space_group_name_H-M   'P 1'
#
loop_
_entity.id
_entity.type
_entity.pdbx_description
1 polymer ?
#
loop_
_entity_poly.entity_id
_entity_poly.type
_entity_poly.pdbx_seq_one_letter_code
_entity_poly.pdbx_strand_id
1 'polypeptide(L)'
;MYRIADVLPDRTWSLTDTYAGYPLWLQDLDSAGLHALACTLSGYIARDGLSPCDSGITGDMGQLHFPSRQPEMTAGLYLVIGEPLTVEDTKLLPDPFLVCLPETDTSGAAFFDVTVFPKFEKRAVWKEAAADLSVEKIWLDDGAERPESINIQLYCDGVVYSTVTLGAEYGWRHTWPSLAAGCSWQVVEDGVPEGYAVSVDREGQTFLVTNRAYPAGDGTGGVLPQTGRLWWPVPLLTVGGIFVLLAGRNKRGGT
;
A
#
# COMPACT_ATOMS: atom_id res chain seq x y z
N MET A 1 -10.74 7.90 10.51
CA MET A 1 -9.96 6.81 11.11
C MET A 1 -10.35 5.49 10.44
N TYR A 2 -9.38 4.64 10.16
CA TYR A 2 -9.54 3.35 9.47
C TYR A 2 -8.85 2.27 10.29
N ARG A 3 -9.51 1.12 10.53
CA ARG A 3 -8.92 -0.02 11.22
C ARG A 3 -8.18 -0.90 10.22
N ILE A 4 -6.86 -0.78 10.17
CA ILE A 4 -6.01 -1.38 9.14
C ILE A 4 -5.72 -2.85 9.42
N ALA A 5 -5.34 -3.16 10.67
CA ALA A 5 -4.90 -4.50 11.05
C ALA A 5 -5.34 -4.88 12.47
N ASP A 6 -5.45 -6.18 12.70
CA ASP A 6 -5.50 -6.78 14.03
C ASP A 6 -4.09 -6.84 14.64
N VAL A 7 -3.99 -6.69 15.96
CA VAL A 7 -2.75 -6.91 16.72
C VAL A 7 -2.71 -8.36 17.19
N LEU A 8 -1.68 -9.09 16.81
CA LEU A 8 -1.47 -10.49 17.17
C LEU A 8 -0.78 -10.63 18.55
N PRO A 9 -0.82 -11.82 19.19
CA PRO A 9 -0.21 -12.04 20.51
C PRO A 9 1.29 -11.75 20.59
N ASP A 10 2.01 -11.88 19.47
CA ASP A 10 3.43 -11.58 19.33
C ASP A 10 3.71 -10.09 19.00
N ARG A 11 2.68 -9.24 19.06
CA ARG A 11 2.70 -7.81 18.73
C ARG A 11 2.97 -7.50 17.26
N THR A 12 2.85 -8.49 16.37
CA THR A 12 2.81 -8.26 14.93
C THR A 12 1.40 -7.89 14.48
N TRP A 13 1.26 -7.48 13.22
CA TRP A 13 -0.01 -7.04 12.64
C TRP A 13 -0.49 -8.00 11.55
N SER A 14 -1.80 -8.23 11.53
CA SER A 14 -2.49 -8.93 10.44
C SER A 14 -3.51 -8.02 9.81
N LEU A 15 -3.38 -7.71 8.51
CA LEU A 15 -4.31 -6.83 7.80
C LEU A 15 -5.74 -7.37 7.91
N THR A 16 -6.69 -6.48 8.16
CA THR A 16 -8.11 -6.85 8.07
C THR A 16 -8.48 -7.19 6.62
N ASP A 17 -9.58 -7.93 6.41
CA ASP A 17 -10.03 -8.39 5.09
C ASP A 17 -10.09 -7.28 4.04
N THR A 18 -10.45 -6.06 4.45
CA THR A 18 -10.49 -4.88 3.57
C THR A 18 -9.14 -4.57 2.93
N TYR A 19 -8.05 -4.76 3.66
CA TYR A 19 -6.69 -4.38 3.25
C TYR A 19 -5.82 -5.57 2.89
N ALA A 20 -6.27 -6.80 3.14
CA ALA A 20 -5.49 -8.04 2.95
C ALA A 20 -5.01 -8.27 1.51
N GLY A 21 -5.63 -7.63 0.51
CA GLY A 21 -5.22 -7.68 -0.89
C GLY A 21 -4.15 -6.65 -1.29
N TYR A 22 -3.78 -5.73 -0.40
CA TYR A 22 -2.78 -4.71 -0.71
C TYR A 22 -1.36 -5.26 -0.52
N PRO A 23 -0.43 -4.99 -1.45
CA PRO A 23 0.95 -5.48 -1.39
C PRO A 23 1.76 -4.63 -0.38
N LEU A 24 1.50 -4.80 0.91
CA LEU A 24 2.09 -4.01 1.98
C LEU A 24 3.15 -4.81 2.75
N TRP A 25 4.16 -4.10 3.25
CA TRP A 25 5.14 -4.63 4.19
C TRP A 25 4.86 -4.10 5.59
N LEU A 26 4.72 -4.99 6.58
CA LEU A 26 4.29 -4.65 7.94
C LEU A 26 5.33 -4.98 9.03
N GLN A 27 6.50 -5.51 8.66
CA GLN A 27 7.49 -6.04 9.60
C GLN A 27 8.68 -5.08 9.74
N ASP A 28 9.29 -5.03 10.92
CA ASP A 28 10.52 -4.28 11.19
C ASP A 28 10.51 -2.82 10.70
N LEU A 29 9.36 -2.15 10.83
CA LEU A 29 9.20 -0.76 10.42
C LEU A 29 9.73 0.19 11.48
N ASP A 30 10.68 1.04 11.09
CA ASP A 30 11.05 2.22 11.87
C ASP A 30 10.05 3.37 11.64
N SER A 31 10.34 4.54 12.22
CA SER A 31 9.47 5.71 12.08
C SER A 31 9.27 6.15 10.62
N ALA A 32 10.27 5.99 9.76
CA ALA A 32 10.14 6.33 8.34
C ALA A 32 9.29 5.29 7.60
N GLY A 33 9.50 4.00 7.89
CA GLY A 33 8.69 2.91 7.37
C GLY A 33 7.21 3.02 7.77
N LEU A 34 6.91 3.42 9.01
CA LEU A 34 5.54 3.66 9.47
C LEU A 34 4.89 4.84 8.74
N HIS A 35 5.64 5.91 8.51
CA HIS A 35 5.15 7.06 7.76
C HIS A 35 4.87 6.70 6.29
N ALA A 36 5.81 6.02 5.62
CA ALA A 36 5.62 5.53 4.27
C ALA A 36 4.43 4.56 4.17
N LEU A 37 4.24 3.67 5.16
CA LEU A 37 3.07 2.80 5.23
C LEU A 37 1.77 3.62 5.33
N ALA A 38 1.74 4.66 6.17
CA ALA A 38 0.58 5.53 6.33
C ALA A 38 0.24 6.28 5.03
N CYS A 39 1.25 6.84 4.35
CA CYS A 39 1.12 7.48 3.04
C CYS A 39 0.60 6.51 1.97
N THR A 40 1.13 5.29 1.92
CA THR A 40 0.70 4.23 0.99
C THR A 40 -0.77 3.86 1.21
N LEU A 41 -1.16 3.59 2.46
CA LEU A 41 -2.53 3.25 2.82
C LEU A 41 -3.49 4.39 2.51
N SER A 42 -3.10 5.64 2.77
CA SER A 42 -3.88 6.82 2.42
C SER A 42 -4.13 6.92 0.90
N GLY A 43 -3.11 6.63 0.08
CA GLY A 43 -3.24 6.56 -1.37
C GLY A 43 -4.22 5.47 -1.83
N TYR A 44 -4.10 4.25 -1.28
CA TYR A 44 -5.02 3.15 -1.63
C TYR A 44 -6.46 3.40 -1.17
N ILE A 45 -6.66 3.94 0.03
CA ILE A 45 -7.98 4.32 0.53
C ILE A 45 -8.65 5.34 -0.38
N ALA A 46 -7.90 6.35 -0.83
CA ALA A 46 -8.40 7.37 -1.74
C ALA A 46 -8.76 6.77 -3.12
N ARG A 47 -7.86 5.96 -3.69
CA ARG A 47 -8.10 5.24 -4.96
C ARG A 47 -9.36 4.39 -4.90
N ASP A 48 -9.52 3.59 -3.85
CA ASP A 48 -10.57 2.59 -3.74
C ASP A 48 -11.86 3.15 -3.12
N GLY A 49 -11.89 4.43 -2.76
CA GLY A 49 -13.06 5.10 -2.19
C GLY A 49 -13.51 4.50 -0.85
N LEU A 50 -12.57 4.03 -0.04
CA LEU A 50 -12.89 3.36 1.23
C LEU A 50 -13.42 4.34 2.27
N SER A 51 -14.45 3.93 3.01
CA SER A 51 -15.04 4.73 4.07
C SER A 51 -14.37 4.49 5.42
N PRO A 52 -14.22 5.52 6.27
CA PRO A 52 -13.63 5.36 7.59
C PRO A 52 -14.54 4.57 8.53
N CYS A 53 -13.94 3.81 9.46
CA CYS A 53 -14.69 3.14 10.52
C CYS A 53 -15.20 4.14 11.57
N ASP A 54 -14.50 5.27 11.72
CA ASP A 54 -14.91 6.38 12.59
C ASP A 54 -14.40 7.72 12.03
N SER A 55 -15.14 8.80 12.24
CA SER A 55 -14.78 10.14 11.78
C SER A 55 -15.39 11.22 12.65
N GLY A 56 -14.75 12.39 12.69
CA GLY A 56 -15.22 13.55 13.44
C GLY A 56 -14.46 14.81 13.05
N ILE A 57 -14.90 15.94 13.59
CA ILE A 57 -14.28 17.25 13.42
C ILE A 57 -13.79 17.70 14.80
N THR A 58 -12.59 18.27 14.87
CA THR A 58 -12.05 18.85 16.10
C THR A 58 -12.97 19.94 16.64
N GLY A 59 -13.24 19.94 17.95
CA GLY A 59 -13.99 21.03 18.60
C GLY A 59 -13.17 22.32 18.74
N ASP A 60 -13.73 23.32 19.43
CA ASP A 60 -13.14 24.67 19.60
C ASP A 60 -11.74 24.67 20.24
N MET A 61 -11.38 23.61 20.97
CA MET A 61 -10.06 23.42 21.57
C MET A 61 -9.07 22.65 20.68
N GLY A 62 -9.43 22.36 19.42
CA GLY A 62 -8.59 21.60 18.49
C GLY A 62 -8.48 20.10 18.83
N GLN A 63 -9.39 19.57 19.64
CA GLN A 63 -9.37 18.19 20.12
C GLN A 63 -10.47 17.35 19.47
N LEU A 64 -10.17 16.08 19.22
CA LEU A 64 -11.09 15.05 18.76
C LEU A 64 -10.77 13.75 19.49
N HIS A 65 -11.80 13.07 20.00
CA HIS A 65 -11.69 11.79 20.69
C HIS A 65 -12.35 10.69 19.88
N PHE A 66 -11.71 9.51 19.87
CA PHE A 66 -12.26 8.27 19.33
C PHE A 66 -12.36 7.22 20.45
N PRO A 67 -13.35 6.32 20.40
CA PRO A 67 -14.36 6.19 19.35
C PRO A 67 -15.50 7.21 19.54
N SER A 68 -16.05 7.70 18.44
CA SER A 68 -17.24 8.57 18.44
C SER A 68 -18.53 7.79 18.18
N ARG A 69 -18.41 6.58 17.63
CA ARG A 69 -19.55 5.73 17.18
C ARG A 69 -19.68 4.40 17.91
N GLN A 70 -18.75 4.07 18.79
CA GLN A 70 -18.71 2.81 19.53
C GLN A 70 -18.42 3.06 21.01
N PRO A 71 -18.75 2.11 21.92
CA PRO A 71 -18.53 2.28 23.35
C PRO A 71 -17.05 2.37 23.74
N GLU A 72 -16.18 1.64 23.04
CA GLU A 72 -14.76 1.52 23.36
C GLU A 72 -13.92 1.22 22.10
N MET A 73 -12.62 1.53 22.18
CA MET A 73 -11.67 1.15 21.12
C MET A 73 -11.36 -0.34 21.22
N THR A 74 -11.23 -1.00 20.08
CA THR A 74 -10.73 -2.38 20.02
C THR A 74 -9.22 -2.38 19.75
N ALA A 75 -8.51 -3.45 20.14
CA ALA A 75 -7.11 -3.61 19.77
C ALA A 75 -6.97 -3.63 18.23
N GLY A 76 -5.95 -2.96 17.71
CA GLY A 76 -5.73 -2.83 16.28
C GLY A 76 -4.71 -1.76 15.91
N LEU A 77 -4.25 -1.82 14.66
CA LEU A 77 -3.55 -0.75 14.00
C LEU A 77 -4.55 0.14 13.27
N TYR A 78 -4.53 1.44 13.56
CA TYR A 78 -5.46 2.41 13.01
C TYR A 78 -4.72 3.46 12.18
N LEU A 79 -5.21 3.75 10.98
CA LEU A 79 -4.77 4.89 10.19
C LEU A 79 -5.68 6.08 10.46
N VAL A 80 -5.07 7.23 10.74
CA VAL A 80 -5.75 8.51 10.86
C VAL A 80 -5.35 9.37 9.66
N ILE A 81 -6.36 9.80 8.92
CA ILE A 81 -6.24 10.74 7.80
C ILE A 81 -7.03 11.98 8.18
N GLY A 82 -6.41 13.15 8.07
CA GLY A 82 -7.08 14.44 8.22
C GLY A 82 -7.38 15.07 6.87
N GLU A 83 -8.48 15.81 6.79
CA GLU A 83 -8.81 16.61 5.60
C GLU A 83 -8.08 17.96 5.64
N PRO A 84 -7.64 18.50 4.48
CA PRO A 84 -7.11 19.85 4.41
C PRO A 84 -8.04 20.89 5.03
N LEU A 85 -7.47 21.78 5.85
CA LEU A 85 -8.21 22.87 6.50
C LEU A 85 -7.61 24.21 6.10
N THR A 86 -8.43 25.15 5.65
CA THR A 86 -8.00 26.54 5.42
C THR A 86 -8.38 27.39 6.63
N VAL A 87 -7.38 28.02 7.26
CA VAL A 87 -7.56 29.00 8.33
C VAL A 87 -6.95 30.31 7.86
N GLU A 88 -7.80 31.33 7.70
CA GLU A 88 -7.41 32.62 7.10
C GLU A 88 -6.74 32.41 5.74
N ASP A 89 -5.47 32.83 5.59
CA ASP A 89 -4.68 32.69 4.37
C ASP A 89 -3.73 31.49 4.39
N THR A 90 -3.92 30.55 5.31
CA THR A 90 -3.07 29.35 5.46
C THR A 90 -3.87 28.07 5.29
N LYS A 91 -3.46 27.24 4.33
CA LYS A 91 -3.92 25.86 4.15
C LYS A 91 -3.05 24.93 5.00
N LEU A 92 -3.68 24.17 5.87
CA LEU A 92 -3.10 23.10 6.67
C LEU A 92 -3.37 21.78 5.94
N LEU A 93 -2.30 21.04 5.64
CA LEU A 93 -2.36 19.73 5.00
C LEU A 93 -1.95 18.68 6.04
N PRO A 94 -2.90 17.92 6.61
CA PRO A 94 -2.59 16.91 7.60
C PRO A 94 -1.79 15.77 6.99
N ASP A 95 -0.79 15.33 7.74
CA ASP A 95 0.03 14.19 7.38
C ASP A 95 -0.63 12.89 7.90
N PRO A 96 -0.81 11.83 7.09
CA PRO A 96 -1.41 10.59 7.57
C PRO A 96 -0.47 9.90 8.56
N PHE A 97 -1.04 9.27 9.59
CA PHE A 97 -0.26 8.56 10.59
C PHE A 97 -0.99 7.34 11.14
N LEU A 98 -0.20 6.41 11.69
CA LEU A 98 -0.68 5.17 12.29
C LEU A 98 -0.69 5.27 13.82
N VAL A 99 -1.67 4.63 14.45
CA VAL A 99 -1.80 4.47 15.89
C VAL A 99 -2.03 2.99 16.18
N CYS A 100 -1.18 2.39 17.00
CA CYS A 100 -1.35 1.00 17.44
C CYS A 100 -2.00 0.99 18.83
N LEU A 101 -3.09 0.26 18.98
CA LEU A 101 -3.78 0.09 20.25
C LEU A 101 -3.88 -1.40 20.63
N PRO A 102 -3.76 -1.75 21.93
CA PRO A 102 -3.33 -0.86 23.00
C PRO A 102 -1.85 -0.50 22.90
N GLU A 103 -1.46 0.62 23.49
CA GLU A 103 -0.06 0.87 23.84
C GLU A 103 0.30 0.15 25.14
N THR A 104 1.58 -0.10 25.36
CA THR A 104 2.06 -0.75 26.59
C THR A 104 3.03 0.14 27.34
N ASP A 105 2.81 0.31 28.64
CA ASP A 105 3.71 1.08 29.49
C ASP A 105 5.01 0.30 29.81
N THR A 106 5.89 0.90 30.61
CA THR A 106 7.18 0.29 31.01
C THR A 106 7.01 -0.96 31.88
N SER A 107 5.85 -1.18 32.48
CA SER A 107 5.51 -2.38 33.25
C SER A 107 4.91 -3.50 32.39
N GLY A 108 4.58 -3.19 31.13
CA GLY A 108 3.88 -4.09 30.21
C GLY A 108 2.35 -4.04 30.34
N ALA A 109 1.80 -3.11 31.13
CA ALA A 109 0.36 -2.91 31.22
C ALA A 109 -0.17 -2.22 29.96
N ALA A 110 -1.24 -2.78 29.39
CA ALA A 110 -1.90 -2.25 28.20
C ALA A 110 -2.81 -1.07 28.55
N PHE A 111 -2.77 -0.01 27.75
CA PHE A 111 -3.68 1.13 27.85
C PHE A 111 -4.17 1.59 26.48
N PHE A 112 -5.40 2.11 26.45
CA PHE A 112 -6.08 2.56 25.22
C PHE A 112 -6.21 4.08 25.13
N ASP A 113 -6.03 4.80 26.25
CA ASP A 113 -6.07 6.25 26.28
C ASP A 113 -4.74 6.81 25.76
N VAL A 114 -4.71 7.12 24.46
CA VAL A 114 -3.53 7.60 23.74
C VAL A 114 -3.83 8.98 23.17
N THR A 115 -2.98 9.95 23.50
CA THR A 115 -3.02 11.29 22.91
C THR A 115 -1.99 11.41 21.80
N VAL A 116 -2.45 11.73 20.59
CA VAL A 116 -1.60 11.94 19.42
C VAL A 116 -1.67 13.40 18.97
N PHE A 117 -0.57 13.92 18.45
CA PHE A 117 -0.48 15.26 17.87
C PHE A 117 -0.24 15.13 16.36
N PRO A 118 -1.27 15.31 15.52
CA PRO A 118 -1.11 15.22 14.08
C PRO A 118 -0.07 16.22 13.57
N LYS A 119 0.71 15.80 12.58
CA LYS A 119 1.62 16.69 11.86
C LYS A 119 0.88 17.36 10.70
N PHE A 120 1.27 18.57 10.37
CA PHE A 120 0.68 19.35 9.28
C PHE A 120 1.77 20.05 8.48
N GLU A 121 1.63 20.03 7.15
CA GLU A 121 2.30 20.99 6.30
C GLU A 121 1.46 22.28 6.24
N LYS A 122 2.11 23.44 6.34
CA LYS A 122 1.46 24.75 6.19
C LYS A 122 1.81 25.36 4.84
N ARG A 123 0.79 25.76 4.08
CA ARG A 123 0.95 26.46 2.80
C ARG A 123 0.15 27.75 2.79
N ALA A 124 0.77 28.84 2.35
CA ALA A 124 0.06 30.10 2.13
C ALA A 124 -0.87 29.98 0.90
N VAL A 125 -2.14 30.35 1.04
CA VAL A 125 -3.16 30.24 -0.02
C VAL A 125 -2.81 31.12 -1.23
N TRP A 126 -2.27 32.31 -1.00
CA TRP A 126 -1.83 33.20 -2.09
C TRP A 126 -0.57 32.71 -2.83
N LYS A 127 0.03 31.60 -2.36
CA LYS A 127 1.14 30.90 -3.03
C LYS A 127 0.66 29.66 -3.79
N GLU A 128 -0.64 29.53 -4.06
CA GLU A 128 -1.18 28.52 -4.97
C GLU A 128 -0.77 28.82 -6.42
N ALA A 129 0.51 28.62 -6.71
CA ALA A 129 1.07 28.58 -8.04
C ALA A 129 1.11 27.13 -8.52
N ALA A 130 1.11 26.95 -9.84
CA ALA A 130 1.38 25.66 -10.44
C ALA A 130 2.73 25.12 -9.91
N ALA A 131 2.76 23.83 -9.59
CA ALA A 131 3.92 23.21 -8.96
C ALA A 131 4.35 21.99 -9.75
N ASP A 132 5.66 21.79 -9.85
CA ASP A 132 6.22 20.57 -10.38
C ASP A 132 6.21 19.52 -9.26
N LEU A 133 5.81 18.29 -9.59
CA LEU A 133 5.97 17.14 -8.70
C LEU A 133 6.78 16.07 -9.41
N SER A 134 7.63 15.40 -8.67
CA SER A 134 8.46 14.32 -9.17
C SER A 134 8.10 13.00 -8.51
N VAL A 135 8.37 11.90 -9.20
CA VAL A 135 8.38 10.57 -8.62
C VAL A 135 9.71 9.91 -8.91
N GLU A 136 10.26 9.25 -7.90
CA GLU A 136 11.42 8.38 -8.04
C GLU A 136 11.07 6.97 -7.55
N LYS A 137 11.45 5.97 -8.34
CA LYS A 137 11.24 4.57 -8.03
C LYS A 137 12.51 3.95 -7.46
N ILE A 138 12.37 3.36 -6.28
CA ILE A 138 13.41 2.65 -5.53
C ILE A 138 13.09 1.16 -5.51
N TRP A 139 14.12 0.34 -5.66
CA TRP A 139 14.05 -1.12 -5.57
C TRP A 139 14.92 -1.59 -4.40
N LEU A 140 14.29 -2.23 -3.41
CA LEU A 140 14.93 -2.90 -2.28
C LEU A 140 14.83 -4.42 -2.49
N ASP A 141 15.68 -4.93 -3.37
CA ASP A 141 15.54 -6.27 -3.95
C ASP A 141 16.86 -7.01 -4.17
N ASP A 142 17.95 -6.52 -3.58
CA ASP A 142 19.30 -7.07 -3.72
C ASP A 142 19.73 -7.33 -5.18
N GLY A 143 19.20 -6.55 -6.13
CA GLY A 143 19.52 -6.69 -7.55
C GLY A 143 18.80 -7.82 -8.26
N ALA A 144 17.64 -8.24 -7.76
CA ALA A 144 16.75 -9.19 -8.45
C ALA A 144 16.37 -8.74 -9.87
N GLU A 145 15.83 -9.68 -10.66
CA GLU A 145 15.28 -9.37 -11.97
C GLU A 145 14.04 -8.48 -11.83
N ARG A 146 14.08 -7.31 -12.46
CA ARG A 146 13.02 -6.29 -12.40
C ARG A 146 12.18 -6.35 -13.67
N PRO A 147 10.89 -5.98 -13.62
CA PRO A 147 10.10 -5.81 -14.83
C PRO A 147 10.71 -4.72 -15.72
N GLU A 148 10.48 -4.80 -17.03
CA GLU A 148 10.94 -3.79 -17.98
C GLU A 148 10.37 -2.40 -17.67
N SER A 149 9.12 -2.36 -17.18
CA SER A 149 8.44 -1.15 -16.77
C SER A 149 7.39 -1.38 -15.69
N ILE A 150 6.98 -0.30 -15.03
CA ILE A 150 5.86 -0.23 -14.09
C ILE A 150 4.98 0.98 -14.43
N ASN A 151 3.73 0.97 -13.96
CA ASN A 151 2.83 2.12 -14.10
C ASN A 151 2.69 2.87 -12.77
N ILE A 152 2.89 4.18 -12.84
CA ILE A 152 2.68 5.09 -11.72
C ILE A 152 1.50 5.99 -12.04
N GLN A 153 0.53 6.04 -11.14
CA GLN A 153 -0.64 6.89 -11.24
C GLN A 153 -0.54 8.04 -10.24
N LEU A 154 -0.69 9.27 -10.74
CA LEU A 154 -0.82 10.48 -9.94
C LEU A 154 -2.31 10.77 -9.75
N TYR A 155 -2.72 10.96 -8.50
CA TYR A 155 -4.08 11.27 -8.09
C TYR A 155 -4.18 12.73 -7.63
N CYS A 156 -5.25 13.42 -8.04
CA CYS A 156 -5.72 14.66 -7.42
C CYS A 156 -7.04 14.36 -6.70
N ASP A 157 -7.07 14.54 -5.39
CA ASP A 157 -8.28 14.39 -4.57
C ASP A 157 -9.00 13.04 -4.77
N GLY A 158 -8.21 11.95 -4.84
CA GLY A 158 -8.73 10.58 -5.04
C GLY A 158 -9.11 10.23 -6.48
N VAL A 159 -8.95 11.14 -7.44
CA VAL A 159 -9.20 10.88 -8.87
C VAL A 159 -7.89 10.79 -9.64
N VAL A 160 -7.75 9.77 -10.51
CA VAL A 160 -6.59 9.63 -11.40
C VAL A 160 -6.47 10.87 -12.29
N TYR A 161 -5.35 11.55 -12.18
CA TYR A 161 -5.00 12.73 -12.97
C TYR A 161 -4.08 12.37 -14.14
N SER A 162 -3.05 11.56 -13.89
CA SER A 162 -2.07 11.14 -14.90
C SER A 162 -1.58 9.72 -14.62
N THR A 163 -1.24 8.99 -15.68
CA THR A 163 -0.57 7.68 -15.60
C THR A 163 0.71 7.77 -16.42
N VAL A 164 1.82 7.35 -15.83
CA VAL A 164 3.14 7.35 -16.47
C VAL A 164 3.78 5.99 -16.34
N THR A 165 4.45 5.56 -17.40
CA THR A 165 5.22 4.32 -17.39
C THR A 165 6.66 4.66 -17.04
N LEU A 166 7.19 4.05 -15.97
CA LEU A 166 8.59 4.14 -15.59
C LEU A 166 9.33 2.88 -16.00
N GLY A 167 10.55 3.02 -16.48
CA GLY A 167 11.42 1.90 -16.81
C GLY A 167 12.89 2.26 -16.58
N ALA A 168 13.76 1.26 -16.76
CA ALA A 168 15.19 1.43 -16.55
C ALA A 168 15.83 2.46 -17.50
N GLU A 169 15.31 2.59 -18.73
CA GLU A 169 15.82 3.50 -19.75
C GLU A 169 15.80 4.98 -19.32
N TYR A 170 14.84 5.38 -18.48
CA TYR A 170 14.67 6.74 -17.96
C TYR A 170 15.08 6.86 -16.48
N GLY A 171 15.83 5.89 -15.98
CA GLY A 171 16.35 5.90 -14.61
C GLY A 171 15.26 5.85 -13.54
N TRP A 172 14.10 5.24 -13.83
CA TRP A 172 13.03 5.03 -12.84
C TRP A 172 12.48 6.33 -12.23
N ARG A 173 12.38 7.41 -13.02
CA ARG A 173 11.93 8.74 -12.57
C ARG A 173 11.00 9.42 -13.54
N HIS A 174 10.16 10.32 -13.04
CA HIS A 174 9.34 11.21 -13.85
C HIS A 174 9.05 12.53 -13.11
N THR A 175 8.80 13.60 -13.87
CA THR A 175 8.35 14.89 -13.33
C THR A 175 7.11 15.34 -14.08
N TRP A 176 6.04 15.60 -13.33
CA TRP A 176 4.84 16.27 -13.83
C TRP A 176 5.01 17.78 -13.66
N PRO A 177 5.16 18.55 -14.75
CA PRO A 177 5.33 19.99 -14.65
C PRO A 177 4.00 20.70 -14.47
N SER A 178 4.03 21.85 -13.78
CA SER A 178 2.94 22.82 -13.75
C SER A 178 1.58 22.25 -13.34
N LEU A 179 1.57 21.36 -12.35
CA LEU A 179 0.34 20.81 -11.80
C LEU A 179 -0.49 21.88 -11.12
N ALA A 180 -1.81 21.78 -11.26
CA ALA A 180 -2.73 22.71 -10.64
C ALA A 180 -2.56 22.75 -9.12
N ALA A 181 -2.72 23.94 -8.55
CA ALA A 181 -2.85 24.10 -7.11
C ALA A 181 -4.22 23.58 -6.64
N GLY A 182 -4.44 23.55 -5.33
CA GLY A 182 -5.71 23.12 -4.74
C GLY A 182 -5.83 21.61 -4.49
N CYS A 183 -5.25 20.77 -5.34
CA CYS A 183 -5.29 19.31 -5.23
C CYS A 183 -4.48 18.75 -4.05
N SER A 184 -5.03 17.74 -3.37
CA SER A 184 -4.26 16.77 -2.57
C SER A 184 -3.63 15.74 -3.50
N TRP A 185 -2.33 15.90 -3.75
CA TRP A 185 -1.57 15.03 -4.65
C TRP A 185 -1.09 13.77 -3.94
N GLN A 186 -1.39 12.61 -4.53
CA GLN A 186 -0.95 11.29 -4.07
C GLN A 186 -0.46 10.45 -5.24
N VAL A 187 0.43 9.49 -4.97
CA VAL A 187 0.96 8.56 -5.96
C VAL A 187 0.60 7.13 -5.58
N VAL A 188 0.20 6.33 -6.56
CA VAL A 188 -0.04 4.90 -6.43
C VAL A 188 0.69 4.18 -7.56
N GLU A 189 1.40 3.09 -7.23
CA GLU A 189 1.87 2.14 -8.22
C GLU A 189 0.73 1.21 -8.61
N ASP A 190 0.40 1.21 -9.90
CA ASP A 190 -0.64 0.36 -10.47
C ASP A 190 -0.02 -0.92 -11.00
N GLY A 191 -0.52 -2.05 -10.51
CA GLY A 191 0.04 -3.37 -10.82
C GLY A 191 1.44 -3.58 -10.21
N VAL A 192 1.57 -3.44 -8.88
CA VAL A 192 2.81 -3.80 -8.16
C VAL A 192 3.24 -5.22 -8.56
N PRO A 193 4.50 -5.44 -8.99
CA PRO A 193 4.98 -6.74 -9.44
C PRO A 193 4.82 -7.83 -8.38
N GLU A 194 4.52 -9.04 -8.83
CA GLU A 194 4.45 -10.22 -7.97
C GLU A 194 5.78 -10.42 -7.22
N GLY A 195 5.70 -10.80 -5.95
CA GLY A 195 6.89 -10.97 -5.10
C GLY A 195 7.38 -9.66 -4.46
N TYR A 196 6.67 -8.55 -4.62
CA TYR A 196 7.01 -7.27 -3.99
C TYR A 196 5.90 -6.71 -3.11
N ALA A 197 6.31 -6.04 -2.04
CA ALA A 197 5.52 -5.05 -1.34
C ALA A 197 5.88 -3.64 -1.82
N VAL A 198 4.93 -2.70 -1.79
CA VAL A 198 5.16 -1.29 -2.10
C VAL A 198 5.01 -0.41 -0.86
N SER A 199 5.81 0.65 -0.81
CA SER A 199 5.62 1.77 0.09
C SER A 199 5.86 3.09 -0.64
N VAL A 200 5.05 4.09 -0.35
CA VAL A 200 5.15 5.45 -0.90
C VAL A 200 5.46 6.41 0.23
N ASP A 201 6.49 7.23 0.05
CA ASP A 201 6.81 8.35 0.92
C ASP A 201 6.85 9.66 0.13
N ARG A 202 6.90 10.80 0.81
CA ARG A 202 6.96 12.12 0.18
C ARG A 202 7.98 13.02 0.88
N GLU A 203 8.98 13.43 0.12
CA GLU A 203 9.97 14.42 0.52
C GLU A 203 9.77 15.71 -0.28
N GLY A 204 9.04 16.67 0.31
CA GLY A 204 8.71 17.93 -0.34
C GLY A 204 7.86 17.75 -1.60
N GLN A 205 8.45 17.98 -2.77
CA GLN A 205 7.78 17.85 -4.08
C GLN A 205 8.06 16.51 -4.77
N THR A 206 8.81 15.61 -4.12
CA THR A 206 9.17 14.30 -4.69
C THR A 206 8.48 13.18 -3.94
N PHE A 207 7.79 12.30 -4.67
CA PHE A 207 7.30 11.03 -4.18
C PHE A 207 8.38 9.96 -4.34
N LEU A 208 8.60 9.18 -3.29
CA LEU A 208 9.49 8.02 -3.32
C LEU A 208 8.63 6.76 -3.30
N VAL A 209 8.58 6.04 -4.42
CA VAL A 209 7.87 4.77 -4.53
C VAL A 209 8.90 3.66 -4.37
N THR A 210 8.81 2.86 -3.32
CA THR A 210 9.77 1.80 -3.01
C THR A 210 9.10 0.44 -3.15
N ASN A 211 9.64 -0.43 -4.00
CA ASN A 211 9.29 -1.86 -3.98
C ASN A 211 10.33 -2.64 -3.18
N ARG A 212 9.87 -3.37 -2.18
CA ARG A 212 10.66 -4.31 -1.38
C ARG A 212 10.34 -5.73 -1.80
N ALA A 213 11.36 -6.50 -2.18
CA ALA A 213 11.18 -7.91 -2.48
C ALA A 213 10.80 -8.69 -1.21
N TYR A 214 9.82 -9.59 -1.31
CA TYR A 214 9.62 -10.59 -0.28
C TYR A 214 10.84 -11.52 -0.22
N PRO A 215 11.24 -12.02 0.96
CA PRO A 215 12.32 -12.98 1.06
C PRO A 215 12.05 -14.16 0.13
N ALA A 216 13.05 -14.55 -0.66
CA ALA A 216 12.95 -15.75 -1.47
C ALA A 216 12.69 -16.93 -0.54
N GLY A 217 11.52 -17.58 -0.71
CA GLY A 217 11.20 -18.82 -0.01
C GLY A 217 12.36 -19.80 -0.21
N ASP A 218 12.73 -20.48 0.87
CA ASP A 218 13.81 -21.44 0.96
C ASP A 218 13.65 -22.63 -0.02
N GLY A 219 14.04 -22.46 -1.27
CA GLY A 219 14.45 -23.55 -2.16
C GLY A 219 13.44 -24.68 -2.43
N THR A 220 12.18 -24.55 -2.05
CA THR A 220 11.08 -25.41 -2.51
C THR A 220 9.95 -24.52 -3.01
N GLY A 221 9.94 -24.30 -4.32
CA GLY A 221 9.00 -23.39 -4.98
C GLY A 221 7.54 -23.79 -4.75
N GLY A 222 6.71 -22.77 -4.53
CA GLY A 222 5.26 -22.87 -4.56
C GLY A 222 4.60 -21.97 -3.53
N VAL A 223 4.18 -20.77 -3.97
CA VAL A 223 2.94 -20.07 -3.59
C VAL A 223 2.52 -20.21 -2.12
N LEU A 224 2.50 -19.11 -1.36
CA LEU A 224 1.54 -19.02 -0.25
C LEU A 224 0.16 -18.80 -0.88
N PRO A 225 -0.76 -19.79 -0.92
CA PRO A 225 -2.13 -19.47 -1.22
C PRO A 225 -2.62 -18.61 -0.06
N GLN A 226 -2.94 -17.36 -0.36
CA GLN A 226 -3.83 -16.58 0.49
C GLN A 226 -5.06 -17.46 0.72
N THR A 227 -5.25 -17.88 1.97
CA THR A 227 -6.28 -18.84 2.34
C THR A 227 -7.64 -18.31 1.87
N GLY A 228 -8.28 -19.03 0.93
CA GLY A 228 -9.71 -18.85 0.65
C GLY A 228 -10.16 -18.62 -0.80
N ARG A 229 -9.30 -18.68 -1.85
CA ARG A 229 -9.79 -18.63 -3.24
C ARG A 229 -9.15 -19.70 -4.13
N LEU A 230 -9.98 -20.66 -4.53
CA LEU A 230 -9.61 -21.84 -5.30
C LEU A 230 -10.07 -21.66 -6.75
N TRP A 231 -9.19 -21.27 -7.68
CA TRP A 231 -9.48 -21.36 -9.12
C TRP A 231 -8.22 -21.68 -9.94
N TRP A 232 -8.23 -22.86 -10.58
CA TRP A 232 -7.59 -23.10 -11.87
C TRP A 232 -8.47 -24.01 -12.73
N PRO A 233 -8.49 -23.84 -14.08
CA PRO A 233 -7.60 -24.68 -14.89
C PRO A 233 -6.94 -24.02 -16.12
N VAL A 234 -5.81 -24.65 -16.48
CA VAL A 234 -4.73 -24.31 -17.44
C VAL A 234 -5.13 -24.44 -18.93
N PRO A 235 -4.57 -23.64 -19.87
CA PRO A 235 -4.70 -23.88 -21.31
C PRO A 235 -3.80 -25.03 -21.81
N LEU A 236 -4.40 -25.93 -22.60
CA LEU A 236 -3.85 -26.99 -23.47
C LEU A 236 -2.34 -26.93 -23.77
N LEU A 237 -1.59 -28.01 -23.45
CA LEU A 237 -0.54 -28.62 -24.30
C LEU A 237 0.04 -29.91 -23.65
N THR A 238 -0.60 -31.06 -23.92
CA THR A 238 0.09 -32.37 -23.99
C THR A 238 -0.42 -33.14 -25.21
N VAL A 239 0.08 -32.77 -26.38
CA VAL A 239 0.14 -33.67 -27.54
C VAL A 239 1.56 -34.20 -27.61
N GLY A 240 1.72 -35.51 -27.44
CA GLY A 240 3.00 -36.20 -27.66
C GLY A 240 3.25 -37.33 -26.66
N GLY A 241 2.61 -38.48 -26.85
CA GLY A 241 2.91 -39.63 -26.00
C GLY A 241 2.07 -40.89 -26.16
N ILE A 242 1.28 -41.07 -27.23
CA ILE A 242 0.68 -42.37 -27.57
C ILE A 242 0.68 -42.52 -29.08
N PHE A 243 1.81 -42.93 -29.65
CA PHE A 243 1.90 -43.73 -30.88
C PHE A 243 3.30 -44.36 -30.90
N VAL A 244 3.37 -45.61 -31.34
CA VAL A 244 4.54 -46.50 -31.43
C VAL A 244 4.80 -47.37 -30.18
N LEU A 245 4.00 -48.42 -30.03
CA LEU A 245 4.51 -49.79 -29.78
C LEU A 245 3.59 -50.84 -30.45
N LEU A 246 4.11 -51.36 -31.58
CA LEU A 246 3.99 -52.75 -32.05
C LEU A 246 2.71 -53.22 -32.76
N ALA A 247 2.59 -52.86 -34.04
CA ALA A 247 2.16 -53.82 -35.05
C ALA A 247 3.37 -54.70 -35.42
N GLY A 248 3.42 -55.94 -34.91
CA GLY A 248 4.53 -56.84 -35.18
C GLY A 248 4.31 -58.27 -34.71
N ARG A 249 3.74 -59.09 -35.60
CA ARG A 249 3.78 -60.58 -35.64
C ARG A 249 2.90 -61.33 -34.63
N ASN A 250 1.76 -61.83 -35.11
CA ASN A 250 1.69 -63.29 -35.34
C ASN A 250 0.57 -63.69 -36.30
N LYS A 251 0.97 -64.18 -37.48
CA LYS A 251 0.16 -65.00 -38.37
C LYS A 251 1.02 -66.22 -38.74
N ARG A 252 0.66 -67.38 -38.19
CA ARG A 252 0.93 -68.78 -38.61
C ARG A 252 -0.01 -69.59 -37.69
N GLY A 253 -1.12 -70.15 -38.15
CA GLY A 253 -1.32 -71.02 -39.29
C GLY A 253 -1.55 -72.43 -38.72
N GLY A 254 -2.79 -72.91 -38.79
CA GLY A 254 -3.15 -74.26 -38.34
C GLY A 254 -2.72 -75.34 -39.33
N THR A 255 -2.28 -76.47 -38.78
CA THR A 255 -2.73 -77.86 -38.97
C THR A 255 -1.94 -78.71 -37.98
#